data_AF-M3XM10-F1
#
_entry.id   AF-M3XM10-F1
#
_cell.length_a   1.000
_cell.length_b   1.000
_cell.length_c   1.000
_cell.angle_alpha   90.00
_cell.angle_beta   90.00
_cell.angle_gamma   90.00
#
_symmetry.space_group_name_H-M   'P 1'
#
loop_
_entity.id
_entity.type
_entity.pdbx_description
1 polymer ?
#
loop_
_entity_poly.entity_id
_entity_poly.type
_entity_poly.pdbx_seq_one_letter_code
_entity_poly.pdbx_strand_id
1 'polypeptide(L)'
;EGHAATLETLEGALPLHHAAVSGDLTCLKLLAAAHSSGVNRQTRTGASPLYLACQEGHLHLAQFLVKDCGADVHLRALDGMSALHAAAACGHYSLVVWLVRGC
;
A
#
# COMPACT_ATOMS: atom_id res chain seq x y z
N GLU A 1 0.50 -26.17 7.07
CA GLU A 1 1.87 -25.65 7.03
C GLU A 1 1.83 -24.19 6.58
N GLY A 2 1.61 -23.27 7.53
CA GLY A 2 1.49 -21.85 7.23
C GLY A 2 2.82 -21.19 7.47
N HIS A 3 3.57 -20.87 6.41
CA HIS A 3 4.64 -19.88 6.53
C HIS A 3 3.96 -18.58 6.96
N ALA A 4 4.35 -18.06 8.11
CA ALA A 4 3.73 -16.88 8.69
C ALA A 4 3.87 -15.71 7.70
N ALA A 5 2.81 -15.41 6.93
CA ALA A 5 2.75 -14.23 6.07
C ALA A 5 2.66 -12.91 6.88
N THR A 6 2.89 -13.01 8.19
CA THR A 6 3.12 -11.93 9.16
C THR A 6 4.59 -11.71 9.49
N LEU A 7 5.54 -12.47 8.93
CA LEU A 7 6.97 -12.20 9.16
C LEU A 7 7.33 -10.83 8.59
N GLU A 8 7.71 -9.94 9.50
CA GLU A 8 8.23 -8.62 9.15
C GLU A 8 9.72 -8.69 8.87
N THR A 9 10.17 -7.96 7.86
CA THR A 9 11.61 -7.72 7.64
C THR A 9 12.18 -6.86 8.77
N LEU A 10 13.51 -6.69 8.80
CA LEU A 10 14.17 -5.75 9.71
C LEU A 10 13.68 -4.29 9.55
N GLU A 11 13.08 -3.97 8.41
CA GLU A 11 12.48 -2.67 8.11
C GLU A 11 11.00 -2.59 8.52
N GLY A 12 10.45 -3.63 9.16
CA GLY A 12 9.04 -3.70 9.54
C GLY A 12 8.10 -3.97 8.36
N ALA A 13 8.63 -4.41 7.21
CA ALA A 13 7.83 -4.67 6.03
C ALA A 13 7.24 -6.09 6.07
N LEU A 14 5.92 -6.18 5.90
CA LEU A 14 5.21 -7.43 5.66
C LEU A 14 5.30 -7.83 4.17
N PRO A 15 5.05 -9.10 3.83
CA PRO A 15 4.90 -9.54 2.43
C PRO A 15 3.93 -8.67 1.62
N LEU A 16 2.86 -8.15 2.26
CA LEU A 16 1.90 -7.24 1.61
C LEU A 16 2.54 -5.94 1.10
N HIS A 17 3.55 -5.41 1.80
CA HIS A 17 4.30 -4.22 1.34
C HIS A 17 5.10 -4.54 0.08
N HIS A 18 5.74 -5.70 0.03
CA HIS A 18 6.49 -6.12 -1.15
C HIS A 18 5.58 -6.41 -2.35
N ALA A 19 4.39 -6.98 -2.11
CA ALA A 19 3.38 -7.13 -3.15
C ALA A 19 2.86 -5.76 -3.66
N ALA A 20 2.76 -4.77 -2.76
CA ALA A 20 2.40 -3.42 -3.14
C ALA A 20 3.45 -2.75 -4.02
N VAL A 21 4.74 -3.02 -3.78
CA VAL A 21 5.85 -2.54 -4.61
C VAL A 21 5.90 -3.27 -5.96
N SER A 22 5.71 -4.59 -5.97
CA SER A 22 5.85 -5.39 -7.19
C SER A 22 4.76 -5.14 -8.24
N GLY A 23 3.59 -4.65 -7.83
CA GLY A 23 2.44 -4.45 -8.73
C GLY A 23 1.60 -5.70 -8.95
N ASP A 24 1.90 -6.81 -8.25
CA ASP A 24 1.16 -8.07 -8.39
C ASP A 24 -0.13 -8.06 -7.58
N LEU A 25 -1.24 -7.76 -8.26
CA LEU A 25 -2.58 -7.75 -7.66
C LEU A 25 -3.00 -9.12 -7.12
N THR A 26 -2.54 -10.22 -7.74
CA THR A 26 -2.93 -11.57 -7.32
C THR A 26 -2.30 -11.91 -5.97
N CYS A 27 -0.99 -11.68 -5.85
CA CYS A 27 -0.29 -11.82 -4.58
C CYS A 27 -0.85 -10.86 -3.52
N LEU A 28 -1.09 -9.60 -3.90
CA LEU A 28 -1.62 -8.61 -2.97
C LEU A 28 -3.02 -9.01 -2.43
N LYS A 29 -3.91 -9.50 -3.31
CA LYS A 29 -5.24 -10.01 -2.91
C LYS A 29 -5.14 -11.18 -1.94
N LEU A 30 -4.28 -12.15 -2.25
CA LEU A 30 -4.08 -13.33 -1.40
C LEU A 30 -3.55 -12.92 -0.02
N LEU A 31 -2.56 -12.03 0.02
CA LEU A 31 -1.94 -11.56 1.27
C LEU A 31 -2.89 -10.69 2.09
N ALA A 32 -3.67 -9.82 1.46
CA ALA A 32 -4.67 -9.00 2.14
C ALA A 32 -5.81 -9.85 2.72
N ALA A 33 -6.25 -10.90 2.02
CA ALA A 33 -7.25 -11.84 2.51
C ALA A 33 -6.73 -12.69 3.68
N ALA A 34 -5.45 -13.12 3.62
CA ALA A 34 -4.82 -13.86 4.71
C ALA A 34 -4.56 -12.99 5.94
N HIS A 35 -4.28 -11.70 5.75
CA HIS A 35 -3.85 -10.77 6.81
C HIS A 35 -4.47 -9.37 6.65
N SER A 36 -5.77 -9.25 6.93
CA SER A 36 -6.50 -7.97 6.85
C SER A 36 -5.92 -6.88 7.77
N SER A 37 -5.30 -7.25 8.89
CA SER A 37 -4.63 -6.30 9.80
C SER A 37 -3.35 -5.67 9.21
N GLY A 38 -2.81 -6.22 8.12
CA GLY A 38 -1.61 -5.71 7.47
C GLY A 38 -1.84 -4.52 6.53
N VAL A 39 -3.09 -4.25 6.13
CA VAL A 39 -3.45 -3.28 5.09
C VAL A 39 -3.05 -1.84 5.47
N ASN A 40 -3.15 -1.51 6.76
CA ASN A 40 -2.81 -0.19 7.31
C ASN A 40 -1.52 -0.20 8.13
N ARG A 41 -0.84 -1.35 8.23
CA ARG A 41 0.45 -1.40 8.94
C ARG A 41 1.49 -0.63 8.15
N GLN A 42 2.32 0.12 8.85
CA GLN A 42 3.37 0.92 8.25
C GLN A 42 4.74 0.26 8.49
N THR A 43 5.64 0.35 7.52
CA THR A 43 7.05 0.01 7.72
C THR A 43 7.68 0.96 8.74
N ARG A 44 8.95 0.71 9.11
CA ARG A 44 9.73 1.59 9.98
C ARG A 44 9.95 2.99 9.39
N THR A 45 9.81 3.19 8.08
CA THR A 45 9.83 4.51 7.44
C THR A 45 8.45 5.18 7.41
N GLY A 46 7.42 4.50 7.94
CA GLY A 46 6.04 4.96 7.92
C GLY A 46 5.31 4.65 6.60
N ALA A 47 5.91 3.92 5.66
CA ALA A 47 5.25 3.60 4.40
C ALA A 47 4.17 2.52 4.62
N SER A 48 2.91 2.81 4.29
CA SER A 48 1.85 1.81 4.22
C SER A 48 1.86 1.07 2.86
N PRO A 49 1.19 -0.09 2.72
CA PRO A 49 1.00 -0.73 1.42
C PRO A 49 0.39 0.21 0.38
N LEU A 50 -0.58 1.05 0.78
CA LEU A 50 -1.17 2.05 -0.10
C LEU A 50 -0.15 3.11 -0.53
N TYR A 51 0.68 3.60 0.40
CA TYR A 51 1.76 4.55 0.07
C TYR A 51 2.70 3.98 -1.00
N LEU A 52 3.13 2.72 -0.82
CA LEU A 52 4.04 2.05 -1.76
C LEU A 52 3.38 1.81 -3.12
N ALA A 53 2.13 1.35 -3.16
CA ALA A 53 1.39 1.21 -4.42
C ALA A 53 1.26 2.55 -5.17
N CYS A 54 1.04 3.65 -4.44
CA CYS A 54 0.95 4.99 -5.02
C CYS A 54 2.30 5.52 -5.50
N GLN A 55 3.39 5.23 -4.79
CA GLN A 55 4.75 5.57 -5.19
C GLN A 55 5.15 4.87 -6.49
N GLU A 56 4.81 3.58 -6.62
CA GLU A 56 5.17 2.76 -7.79
C GLU A 56 4.19 2.90 -8.97
N GLY A 57 3.07 3.61 -8.81
CA GLY A 57 2.15 3.90 -9.90
C GLY A 57 1.04 2.86 -10.11
N HIS A 58 0.87 1.93 -9.16
CA HIS A 58 -0.04 0.79 -9.30
C HIS A 58 -1.49 1.17 -8.94
N LEU A 59 -2.16 1.88 -9.85
CA LEU A 59 -3.54 2.35 -9.67
C LEU A 59 -4.52 1.22 -9.29
N HIS A 60 -4.43 0.07 -9.93
CA HIS A 60 -5.30 -1.08 -9.68
C HIS A 60 -5.11 -1.66 -8.27
N LEU A 61 -3.88 -1.63 -7.74
CA LEU A 61 -3.61 -2.03 -6.35
C LEU A 61 -4.16 -0.99 -5.37
N ALA A 62 -3.93 0.29 -5.61
CA ALA A 62 -4.43 1.36 -4.74
C ALA A 62 -5.97 1.34 -4.64
N GLN A 63 -6.65 1.13 -5.78
CA GLN A 63 -8.10 0.97 -5.81
C GLN A 63 -8.58 -0.21 -4.97
N PHE A 64 -7.93 -1.36 -5.11
CA PHE A 64 -8.26 -2.55 -4.33
C PHE A 64 -8.02 -2.34 -2.83
N LEU A 65 -6.85 -1.80 -2.46
CA LEU A 65 -6.50 -1.55 -1.06
C LEU A 65 -7.53 -0.63 -0.39
N VAL A 66 -7.97 0.45 -1.05
CA VAL A 66 -8.93 1.39 -0.47
C VAL A 66 -10.35 0.83 -0.50
N LYS A 67 -10.83 0.38 -1.66
CA LYS A 67 -12.25 0.02 -1.85
C LYS A 67 -12.62 -1.33 -1.25
N ASP A 68 -11.73 -2.32 -1.38
CA ASP A 68 -12.01 -3.69 -0.98
C ASP A 68 -11.40 -4.02 0.40
N CYS A 69 -10.28 -3.38 0.78
CA CYS A 69 -9.60 -3.67 2.04
C CYS A 69 -9.72 -2.57 3.11
N GLY A 70 -10.29 -1.41 2.79
CA GLY A 70 -10.46 -0.31 3.75
C GLY A 70 -9.13 0.34 4.17
N ALA A 71 -8.18 0.46 3.24
CA ALA A 71 -6.92 1.15 3.49
C ALA A 71 -7.16 2.64 3.82
N ASP A 72 -6.50 3.12 4.87
CA ASP A 72 -6.57 4.51 5.31
C ASP A 72 -5.67 5.38 4.43
N VAL A 73 -6.32 6.22 3.62
CA VAL A 73 -5.69 7.17 2.69
C VAL A 73 -5.00 8.34 3.39
N HIS A 74 -5.27 8.55 4.67
CA HIS A 74 -4.72 9.66 5.46
C HIS A 74 -3.43 9.31 6.20
N LEU A 75 -3.00 8.03 6.18
CA LEU A 75 -1.73 7.62 6.75
C LEU A 75 -0.57 8.39 6.10
N ARG A 76 0.40 8.74 6.95
CA ARG A 76 1.59 9.49 6.56
C ARG A 76 2.84 8.71 6.92
N ALA A 77 3.79 8.72 6.00
CA ALA A 77 5.15 8.30 6.26
C ALA A 77 5.83 9.22 7.30
N LEU A 78 6.99 8.80 7.80
CA LEU A 78 7.68 9.53 8.87
C LEU A 78 8.13 10.94 8.46
N ASP A 79 8.34 11.16 7.17
CA ASP A 79 8.63 12.48 6.59
C ASP A 79 7.38 13.36 6.43
N GLY A 80 6.20 12.87 6.84
CA GLY A 80 4.92 13.56 6.75
C GLY A 80 4.22 13.38 5.39
N MET A 81 4.81 12.65 4.45
CA MET A 81 4.24 12.43 3.12
C MET A 81 3.09 11.42 3.18
N SER A 82 1.98 11.73 2.51
CA SER A 82 0.87 10.78 2.32
C SER A 82 0.99 10.05 0.98
N ALA A 83 0.13 9.05 0.76
CA ALA A 83 0.06 8.33 -0.51
C ALA A 83 -0.19 9.26 -1.72
N LEU A 84 -0.95 10.35 -1.54
CA LEU A 84 -1.15 11.38 -2.56
C LEU A 84 0.14 12.13 -2.88
N HIS A 85 0.94 12.46 -1.87
CA HIS A 85 2.23 13.11 -2.08
C HIS A 85 3.18 12.19 -2.87
N ALA A 86 3.22 10.90 -2.55
CA ALA A 86 4.02 9.91 -3.29
C ALA A 86 3.58 9.82 -4.76
N ALA A 87 2.28 9.67 -5.02
CA ALA A 87 1.75 9.63 -6.39
C ALA A 87 2.08 10.90 -7.18
N ALA A 88 1.97 12.08 -6.55
CA ALA A 88 2.29 13.35 -7.19
C ALA A 88 3.80 13.52 -7.43
N ALA A 89 4.64 13.17 -6.46
CA ALA A 89 6.10 13.26 -6.56
C ALA A 89 6.66 12.36 -7.68
N CYS A 90 6.06 11.19 -7.88
CA CYS A 90 6.46 10.24 -8.91
C CYS A 90 5.76 10.48 -10.27
N GLY A 91 4.85 11.46 -10.39
CA GLY A 91 4.20 11.83 -11.64
C GLY A 91 3.04 10.92 -12.07
N HIS A 92 2.47 10.14 -11.15
CA HIS A 92 1.40 9.18 -11.44
C HIS A 92 0.03 9.87 -11.54
N TYR A 93 -0.20 10.58 -12.64
CA TYR A 93 -1.38 11.42 -12.86
C TYR A 93 -2.71 10.69 -12.60
N SER A 94 -2.88 9.47 -13.11
CA SER A 94 -4.12 8.70 -12.95
C SER A 94 -4.41 8.38 -11.48
N LEU A 95 -3.37 8.11 -10.68
CA LEU A 95 -3.48 7.91 -9.23
C LEU A 95 -3.83 9.20 -8.51
N VAL A 96 -3.20 10.32 -8.86
CA VAL A 96 -3.52 11.63 -8.29
C VAL A 96 -4.98 11.99 -8.56
N VAL A 97 -5.43 11.85 -9.81
CA VAL A 97 -6.84 12.11 -10.17
C VAL A 97 -7.77 11.22 -9.37
N TRP A 98 -7.44 9.93 -9.24
CA TRP A 98 -8.27 8.98 -8.52
C TRP A 98 -8.32 9.27 -7.00
N LEU A 99 -7.19 9.55 -6.35
CA LEU A 99 -7.11 9.92 -4.94
C LEU A 99 -7.73 11.28 -4.61
N VAL A 100 -7.78 12.22 -5.55
CA VAL A 100 -8.41 13.53 -5.31
C VAL A 100 -9.93 13.47 -5.52
N ARG A 101 -10.41 12.58 -6.40
CA ARG A 101 -11.83 12.54 -6.80
C ARG A 101 -12.62 11.33 -6.32
N GLY A 102 -11.96 10.27 -5.85
CA GLY A 102 -12.55 8.93 -5.82
C GLY A 102 -12.15 8.04 -4.65
N CYS A 103 -11.57 8.61 -3.57
CA CYS A 103 -11.45 7.95 -2.27
C CYS A 103 -12.49 8.49 -1.28
#